data_AF-A0A3B9PB62-F1
#
_entry.id   AF-A0A3B9PB62-F1
#
_cell.length_a   1.000
_cell.length_b   1.000
_cell.length_c   1.000
_cell.angle_alpha   90.00
_cell.angle_beta   90.00
_cell.angle_gamma   90.00
#
_symmetry.space_group_name_H-M   'P 1'
#
loop_
_entity.id
_entity.type
_entity.pdbx_description
1 polymer ?
#
loop_
_entity_poly.entity_id
_entity_poly.type
_entity_poly.pdbx_seq_one_letter_code
_entity_poly.pdbx_strand_id
1 'polypeptide(L)'
;MQNIRYAFRFIKESFSIAFKTIQLQEQWVYIAVGNLILLFFWFLPLGLVLGLIGLKPVGMLLIGLIGVFMLFSFYAWSEITREPASRRIAALLQAGKSLVVEGTSQNAERLQAAQEIEGDGKPLLAEISQVEEVPQEKSLFKHWSDILILTLGLPWKRLIYHFQKLLKPEIEVKPAWIPSYTLLIPVISIENRDLKDAVQRIDQMIDDHLLRFQPGLVKVDLVGSLVQWILCFIGIFIGLTVAILITDPIAPDPWLLILGLGVGMLIVWLFITSGNLFSAYSRSFYHTALYQWARNVEAARETGEPERAVPPDILRQAIGKITKK
;
A
#
# COMPACT_ATOMS: atom_id res chain seq x y z
N MET A 1 -22.08 -9.04 -0.33
CA MET A 1 -21.15 -9.32 -1.46
C MET A 1 -20.77 -8.08 -2.29
N GLN A 2 -21.57 -6.99 -2.31
CA GLN A 2 -21.29 -5.80 -3.13
C GLN A 2 -19.96 -5.11 -2.79
N ASN A 3 -19.61 -4.98 -1.51
CA ASN A 3 -18.39 -4.28 -1.06
C ASN A 3 -17.08 -4.91 -1.57
N ILE A 4 -17.08 -6.23 -1.82
CA ILE A 4 -15.91 -6.94 -2.35
C ILE A 4 -15.76 -6.64 -3.85
N ARG A 5 -16.86 -6.58 -4.60
CA ARG A 5 -16.83 -6.20 -6.03
C ARG A 5 -16.32 -4.78 -6.23
N TYR A 6 -16.72 -3.85 -5.36
CA TYR A 6 -16.18 -2.49 -5.37
C TYR A 6 -14.68 -2.46 -5.07
N ALA A 7 -14.20 -3.29 -4.13
CA ALA A 7 -12.78 -3.40 -3.84
C ALA A 7 -11.98 -3.89 -5.06
N PHE A 8 -12.43 -4.94 -5.74
CA PHE A 8 -11.76 -5.41 -6.95
C PHE A 8 -11.77 -4.38 -8.08
N ARG A 9 -12.87 -3.66 -8.28
CA ARG A 9 -12.92 -2.58 -9.27
C ARG A 9 -11.93 -1.46 -8.91
N PHE A 10 -11.94 -1.01 -7.66
CA PHE A 10 -11.01 0.02 -7.17
C PHE A 10 -9.55 -0.40 -7.38
N ILE A 11 -9.20 -1.63 -6.99
CA ILE A 11 -7.86 -2.19 -7.15
C ILE A 11 -7.49 -2.21 -8.64
N LYS A 12 -8.37 -2.71 -9.51
CA LYS A 12 -8.12 -2.76 -10.96
C LYS A 12 -7.81 -1.37 -11.53
N GLU A 13 -8.62 -0.37 -11.22
CA GLU A 13 -8.40 0.99 -11.71
C GLU A 13 -7.10 1.60 -11.14
N SER A 14 -6.82 1.37 -9.86
CA SER A 14 -5.58 1.83 -9.21
C SER A 14 -4.35 1.24 -9.91
N PHE A 15 -4.33 -0.08 -10.16
CA PHE A 15 -3.22 -0.72 -10.89
C PHE A 15 -3.12 -0.26 -12.34
N SER A 16 -4.24 0.00 -13.03
CA SER A 16 -4.19 0.54 -14.39
C SER A 16 -3.47 1.88 -14.45
N ILE A 17 -3.64 2.72 -13.43
CA ILE A 17 -2.91 3.99 -13.30
C ILE A 17 -1.44 3.72 -12.96
N ALA A 18 -1.17 2.80 -12.02
CA ALA A 18 0.18 2.43 -11.63
C ALA A 18 1.05 1.99 -12.81
N PHE A 19 0.51 1.16 -13.70
CA PHE A 19 1.24 0.68 -14.87
C PHE A 19 1.52 1.77 -15.91
N LYS A 20 0.73 2.86 -15.91
CA LYS A 20 0.91 3.99 -16.83
C LYS A 20 1.90 5.04 -16.30
N THR A 21 2.15 5.07 -15.00
CA THR A 21 2.97 6.12 -14.37
C THR A 21 4.29 5.56 -13.85
N ILE A 22 5.40 5.90 -14.51
CA ILE A 22 6.76 5.45 -14.16
C ILE A 22 7.11 5.75 -12.69
N GLN A 23 6.66 6.90 -12.16
CA GLN A 23 6.95 7.34 -10.80
C GLN A 23 6.37 6.41 -9.72
N LEU A 24 5.29 5.66 -10.02
CA LEU A 24 4.72 4.69 -9.08
C LEU A 24 5.49 3.36 -9.11
N GLN A 25 6.15 3.05 -10.22
CA GLN A 25 6.95 1.82 -10.37
C GLN A 25 8.25 1.89 -9.55
N GLU A 26 8.83 3.09 -9.35
CA GLU A 26 10.01 3.26 -8.48
C GLU A 26 9.76 2.71 -7.06
N GLN A 27 8.56 2.88 -6.53
CA GLN A 27 8.20 2.34 -5.20
C GLN A 27 8.20 0.83 -5.19
N TRP A 28 7.82 0.21 -6.31
CA TRP A 28 7.85 -1.23 -6.44
C TRP A 28 9.29 -1.75 -6.42
N VAL A 29 10.20 -1.03 -7.08
CA VAL A 29 11.62 -1.31 -7.03
C VAL A 29 12.16 -1.15 -5.60
N TYR A 30 11.82 -0.08 -4.87
CA TYR A 30 12.26 0.10 -3.48
C TYR A 30 11.79 -1.02 -2.54
N ILE A 31 10.54 -1.46 -2.68
CA ILE A 31 10.01 -2.60 -1.91
C ILE A 31 10.77 -3.88 -2.26
N ALA A 32 10.96 -4.16 -3.56
CA ALA A 32 11.63 -5.37 -4.02
C ALA A 32 13.10 -5.42 -3.59
N VAL A 33 13.85 -4.34 -3.82
CA VAL A 33 15.26 -4.22 -3.47
C VAL A 33 15.45 -4.28 -1.96
N GLY A 34 14.64 -3.56 -1.18
CA GLY A 34 14.78 -3.60 0.28
C GLY A 34 14.41 -4.97 0.88
N ASN A 35 13.38 -5.64 0.36
CA ASN A 35 13.11 -7.03 0.75
C ASN A 35 14.26 -7.98 0.36
N LEU A 36 14.92 -7.74 -0.77
CA LEU A 36 16.06 -8.54 -1.22
C LEU A 36 17.28 -8.34 -0.28
N ILE A 37 17.56 -7.10 0.12
CA ILE A 37 18.61 -6.80 1.10
C ILE A 37 18.30 -7.50 2.43
N LEU A 38 17.05 -7.40 2.90
CA LEU A 38 16.60 -8.08 4.11
C LEU A 38 16.70 -9.60 3.98
N LEU A 39 16.44 -10.17 2.80
CA LEU A 39 16.62 -11.60 2.53
C LEU A 39 18.07 -12.02 2.77
N PHE A 40 19.04 -11.30 2.18
CA PHE A 40 20.46 -11.60 2.37
C PHE A 40 20.91 -11.43 3.82
N PHE A 41 20.39 -10.41 4.50
CA PHE A 41 20.63 -10.22 5.93
C PHE A 41 20.16 -11.41 6.78
N TRP A 42 18.95 -11.93 6.50
CA TRP A 42 18.38 -13.07 7.22
C TRP A 42 18.89 -14.43 6.75
N PHE A 43 19.44 -14.52 5.55
CA PHE A 43 20.07 -15.72 5.02
C PHE A 43 21.28 -16.15 5.87
N LEU A 44 22.07 -15.20 6.36
CA LEU A 44 23.27 -15.47 7.15
C LEU A 44 22.98 -16.21 8.47
N PRO A 45 22.09 -15.73 9.37
CA PRO A 45 21.76 -16.47 10.58
C PRO A 45 21.04 -17.79 10.29
N LEU A 46 20.23 -17.88 9.23
CA LEU A 46 19.58 -19.13 8.83
C LEU A 46 20.60 -20.18 8.37
N GLY A 47 21.53 -19.80 7.50
CA GLY A 47 22.61 -20.66 7.05
C GLY A 47 23.52 -21.09 8.19
N LEU A 48 23.77 -20.19 9.16
CA LEU A 48 24.56 -20.51 10.36
C LEU A 48 23.86 -21.52 11.27
N VAL A 49 22.55 -21.36 11.53
CA VAL A 49 21.78 -22.35 12.30
C VAL A 49 21.76 -23.69 11.58
N LEU A 50 21.52 -23.69 10.26
CA LEU A 50 21.47 -24.91 9.47
C LEU A 50 22.84 -25.62 9.41
N GLY A 51 23.94 -24.87 9.27
CA GLY A 51 25.30 -25.42 9.20
C GLY A 51 25.84 -25.92 10.53
N LEU A 52 25.57 -25.22 11.65
CA LEU A 52 26.12 -25.57 12.96
C LEU A 52 25.24 -26.55 13.75
N ILE A 53 23.92 -26.36 13.72
CA ILE A 53 22.97 -27.12 14.55
C ILE A 53 22.33 -28.24 13.73
N GLY A 54 22.17 -28.04 12.42
CA GLY A 54 21.48 -28.96 11.52
C GLY A 54 19.97 -28.99 11.75
N LEU A 55 19.32 -30.03 11.23
CA LEU A 55 17.86 -30.24 11.34
C LEU A 55 17.43 -30.89 12.67
N LYS A 56 18.21 -30.74 13.75
CA LYS A 56 17.81 -31.17 15.10
C LYS A 56 16.56 -30.41 15.55
N PRO A 57 15.75 -30.92 16.49
CA PRO A 57 14.56 -30.22 17.00
C PRO A 57 14.83 -28.76 17.42
N VAL A 58 15.97 -28.52 18.07
CA VAL A 58 16.41 -27.16 18.44
C VAL A 58 16.70 -26.30 17.21
N GLY A 59 17.38 -26.84 16.19
CA GLY A 59 17.66 -26.15 14.93
C GLY A 59 16.39 -25.80 14.16
N MET A 60 15.44 -26.73 14.07
CA MET A 60 14.13 -26.48 13.44
C MET A 60 13.34 -25.37 14.15
N LEU A 61 13.36 -25.35 15.49
CA LEU A 61 12.73 -24.28 16.27
C LEU A 61 13.38 -22.92 15.99
N LEU A 62 14.71 -22.86 15.97
CA LEU A 62 15.45 -21.62 15.67
C LEU A 62 15.21 -21.14 14.24
N ILE A 63 15.19 -22.04 13.25
CA ILE A 63 14.86 -21.73 11.85
C ILE A 63 13.44 -21.14 11.77
N GLY A 64 12.46 -21.76 12.45
CA GLY A 64 11.10 -21.25 12.50
C GLY A 64 11.01 -19.85 13.12
N LEU A 65 11.71 -19.63 14.23
CA LEU A 65 11.76 -18.32 14.91
C LEU A 65 12.38 -17.24 14.01
N ILE A 66 13.52 -17.55 13.37
CA ILE A 66 14.16 -16.64 12.43
C ILE A 66 13.25 -16.35 11.23
N GLY A 67 12.55 -17.37 10.72
CA GLY A 67 11.57 -17.22 9.65
C GLY A 67 10.46 -16.24 10.01
N VAL A 68 9.92 -16.32 11.23
CA VAL A 68 8.90 -15.37 11.73
C VAL A 68 9.45 -13.94 11.76
N PHE A 69 10.67 -13.74 12.27
CA PHE A 69 11.29 -12.42 12.29
C PHE A 69 11.57 -11.88 10.89
N MET A 70 12.02 -12.74 9.97
CA MET A 70 12.23 -12.38 8.55
C MET A 70 10.92 -11.92 7.89
N LEU A 71 9.84 -12.69 8.04
CA LEU A 71 8.52 -12.32 7.52
C LEU A 71 8.04 -10.99 8.09
N PHE A 72 8.25 -10.78 9.39
CA PHE A 72 7.93 -9.52 10.04
C PHE A 72 8.76 -8.35 9.49
N SER A 73 10.07 -8.53 9.26
CA SER A 73 10.92 -7.51 8.65
C SER A 73 10.44 -7.13 7.24
N PHE A 74 10.08 -8.11 6.39
CA PHE A 74 9.54 -7.82 5.05
C PHE A 74 8.23 -7.05 5.12
N TYR A 75 7.35 -7.41 6.07
CA TYR A 75 6.11 -6.68 6.28
C TYR A 75 6.38 -5.25 6.75
N ALA A 76 7.25 -5.06 7.75
CA ALA A 76 7.60 -3.75 8.28
C ALA A 76 8.22 -2.83 7.21
N TRP A 77 9.15 -3.37 6.41
CA TRP A 77 9.73 -2.64 5.28
C TRP A 77 8.67 -2.18 4.28
N SER A 78 7.72 -3.05 3.96
CA SER A 78 6.62 -2.71 3.05
C SER A 78 5.74 -1.57 3.58
N GLU A 79 5.56 -1.45 4.90
CA GLU A 79 4.83 -0.32 5.49
C GLU A 79 5.63 0.97 5.47
N ILE A 80 6.93 0.91 5.77
CA ILE A 80 7.82 2.09 5.76
C ILE A 80 7.82 2.76 4.39
N THR A 81 7.91 1.97 3.32
CA THR A 81 7.93 2.46 1.94
C THR A 81 6.61 3.08 1.45
N ARG A 82 5.52 3.03 2.22
CA ARG A 82 4.23 3.62 1.85
C ARG A 82 4.18 5.14 2.00
N GLU A 83 5.05 5.71 2.81
CA GLU A 83 5.05 7.16 3.07
C GLU A 83 5.35 7.96 1.78
N PRO A 84 6.45 7.68 1.05
CA PRO A 84 6.68 8.31 -0.26
C PRO A 84 5.57 8.00 -1.28
N ALA A 85 4.97 6.82 -1.18
CA ALA A 85 3.84 6.40 -2.01
C ALA A 85 2.64 7.31 -1.90
N SER A 86 2.21 7.56 -0.67
CA SER A 86 1.05 8.41 -0.44
C SER A 86 1.24 9.85 -0.96
N ARG A 87 2.43 10.45 -0.85
CA ARG A 87 2.71 11.79 -1.40
C ARG A 87 2.58 11.82 -2.93
N ARG A 88 3.22 10.86 -3.62
CA ARG A 88 3.15 10.78 -5.09
C ARG A 88 1.74 10.49 -5.57
N ILE A 89 1.03 9.59 -4.90
CA ILE A 89 -0.38 9.30 -5.21
C ILE A 89 -1.22 10.55 -5.00
N ALA A 90 -1.02 11.29 -3.91
CA ALA A 90 -1.74 12.53 -3.64
C ALA A 90 -1.53 13.57 -4.75
N ALA A 91 -0.28 13.75 -5.20
CA ALA A 91 0.05 14.62 -6.32
C ALA A 91 -0.63 14.17 -7.62
N LEU A 92 -0.63 12.86 -7.92
CA LEU A 92 -1.30 12.32 -9.10
C LEU A 92 -2.83 12.49 -9.05
N LEU A 93 -3.44 12.34 -7.87
CA LEU A 93 -4.88 12.55 -7.70
C LEU A 93 -5.26 14.03 -7.88
N GLN A 94 -4.40 14.95 -7.45
CA GLN A 94 -4.58 16.39 -7.67
C GLN A 94 -4.35 16.78 -9.13
N ALA A 95 -3.30 16.26 -9.76
CA ALA A 95 -3.01 16.47 -11.17
C ALA A 95 -4.09 15.85 -12.08
N GLY A 96 -4.66 14.70 -11.70
CA GLY A 96 -5.80 14.13 -12.41
C GLY A 96 -7.03 15.05 -12.38
N LYS A 97 -7.26 15.76 -11.27
CA LYS A 97 -8.32 16.77 -11.17
C LYS A 97 -8.04 17.96 -12.09
N SER A 98 -6.81 18.47 -12.13
CA SER A 98 -6.45 19.57 -13.03
C SER A 98 -6.56 19.15 -14.50
N LEU A 99 -6.09 17.96 -14.87
CA LEU A 99 -6.19 17.45 -16.25
C LEU A 99 -7.64 17.20 -16.70
N VAL A 100 -8.55 16.82 -15.79
CA VAL A 100 -9.98 16.68 -16.11
C VAL A 100 -10.65 18.04 -16.25
N VAL A 101 -10.34 19.00 -15.37
CA VAL A 101 -10.91 20.36 -15.40
C VAL A 101 -10.36 21.17 -16.58
N GLU A 102 -9.06 21.10 -16.81
CA GLU A 102 -8.37 21.71 -17.95
C GLU A 102 -8.76 20.97 -19.23
N GLY A 103 -8.84 19.64 -19.23
CA GLY A 103 -9.39 18.90 -20.36
C GLY A 103 -10.85 19.24 -20.66
N THR A 104 -11.70 19.57 -19.69
CA THR A 104 -13.10 19.96 -19.98
C THR A 104 -13.21 21.41 -20.43
N SER A 105 -12.42 22.32 -19.88
CA SER A 105 -12.36 23.73 -20.30
C SER A 105 -11.66 23.88 -21.66
N GLN A 106 -10.48 23.28 -21.80
CA GLN A 106 -9.65 23.31 -22.99
C GLN A 106 -10.24 22.44 -24.11
N ASN A 107 -10.94 21.32 -23.84
CA ASN A 107 -11.70 20.66 -24.91
C ASN A 107 -12.96 21.43 -25.28
N ALA A 108 -13.58 22.23 -24.40
CA ALA A 108 -14.68 23.11 -24.78
C ALA A 108 -14.18 24.26 -25.67
N GLU A 109 -13.06 24.91 -25.30
CA GLU A 109 -12.39 25.90 -26.14
C GLU A 109 -11.82 25.29 -27.43
N ARG A 110 -11.23 24.10 -27.37
CA ARG A 110 -10.72 23.39 -28.57
C ARG A 110 -11.84 22.84 -29.43
N LEU A 111 -13.01 22.51 -28.90
CA LEU A 111 -14.20 22.18 -29.71
C LEU A 111 -14.78 23.43 -30.36
N GLN A 112 -14.76 24.57 -29.68
CA GLN A 112 -15.12 25.86 -30.28
C GLN A 112 -14.11 26.29 -31.36
N ALA A 113 -12.81 26.17 -31.09
CA ALA A 113 -11.74 26.47 -32.04
C ALA A 113 -11.66 25.44 -33.17
N ALA A 114 -11.94 24.16 -32.95
CA ALA A 114 -12.00 23.14 -34.00
C ALA A 114 -13.26 23.26 -34.87
N GLN A 115 -14.36 23.81 -34.33
CA GLN A 115 -15.49 24.26 -35.15
C GLN A 115 -15.14 25.50 -36.00
N GLU A 116 -14.11 26.24 -35.62
CA GLU A 116 -13.58 27.39 -36.38
C GLU A 116 -12.44 27.01 -37.34
N ILE A 117 -11.77 25.88 -37.12
CA ILE A 117 -10.54 25.43 -37.83
C ILE A 117 -10.75 24.09 -38.56
N GLU A 118 -11.99 23.72 -38.92
CA GLU A 118 -12.25 22.67 -39.92
C GLU A 118 -11.77 23.13 -41.31
N GLY A 119 -10.44 23.19 -41.49
CA GLY A 119 -9.79 23.73 -42.68
C GLY A 119 -8.30 23.37 -42.86
N ASP A 120 -7.54 23.00 -41.82
CA ASP A 120 -6.13 22.65 -42.04
C ASP A 120 -5.60 21.57 -41.06
N GLY A 121 -5.23 20.43 -41.62
CA GLY A 121 -4.92 19.20 -40.88
C GLY A 121 -3.45 19.08 -40.48
N LYS A 122 -3.14 19.24 -39.19
CA LYS A 122 -1.89 18.75 -38.57
C LYS A 122 -2.08 18.21 -37.14
N PRO A 123 -1.39 17.12 -36.74
CA PRO A 123 -1.67 16.42 -35.49
C PRO A 123 -0.97 17.01 -34.25
N LEU A 124 -1.75 17.17 -33.17
CA LEU A 124 -1.46 17.78 -31.86
C LEU A 124 -0.73 16.89 -30.83
N LEU A 125 -0.02 15.84 -31.24
CA LEU A 125 0.46 14.81 -30.31
C LEU A 125 1.75 15.14 -29.53
N ALA A 126 2.36 16.31 -29.74
CA ALA A 126 3.67 16.63 -29.15
C ALA A 126 3.63 17.34 -27.77
N GLU A 127 2.47 17.81 -27.31
CA GLU A 127 2.39 18.77 -26.19
C GLU A 127 2.12 18.13 -24.81
N ILE A 128 1.82 16.83 -24.74
CA ILE A 128 1.37 16.15 -23.50
C ILE A 128 2.53 15.70 -22.58
N SER A 129 3.80 15.93 -22.97
CA SER A 129 4.96 15.37 -22.24
C SER A 129 5.62 16.29 -21.21
N GLN A 130 5.12 17.52 -20.97
CA GLN A 130 5.70 18.45 -20.00
C GLN A 130 4.93 18.50 -18.68
N VAL A 131 4.80 17.36 -18.00
CA VAL A 131 4.32 17.34 -16.63
C VAL A 131 5.45 17.83 -15.71
N GLU A 132 5.22 19.01 -15.16
CA GLU A 132 6.06 19.78 -14.22
C GLU A 132 6.72 18.89 -13.14
N GLU A 133 8.05 18.93 -13.06
CA GLU A 133 8.82 18.20 -12.06
C GLU A 133 8.52 18.77 -10.66
N VAL A 134 7.68 18.05 -9.91
CA VAL A 134 7.38 18.36 -8.50
C VAL A 134 8.69 18.42 -7.71
N PRO A 135 8.97 19.50 -6.97
CA PRO A 135 10.23 19.69 -6.24
C PRO A 135 10.54 18.47 -5.35
N GLN A 136 11.66 17.79 -5.63
CA GLN A 136 12.14 16.68 -4.81
C GLN A 136 12.54 17.18 -3.42
N GLU A 137 11.67 16.94 -2.43
CA GLU A 137 11.96 17.24 -1.03
C GLU A 137 13.01 16.26 -0.48
N LYS A 138 14.12 16.81 0.07
CA LYS A 138 15.38 16.11 0.39
C LYS A 138 15.37 15.10 1.56
N SER A 139 14.21 14.66 2.06
CA SER A 139 14.16 13.72 3.19
C SER A 139 13.03 12.69 3.05
N LEU A 140 13.26 11.68 2.23
CA LEU A 140 12.32 10.58 1.97
C LEU A 140 12.02 9.68 3.20
N PHE A 141 12.69 9.92 4.33
CA PHE A 141 12.59 9.06 5.52
C PHE A 141 12.52 9.85 6.84
N LYS A 142 12.11 11.13 6.80
CA LYS A 142 12.05 11.98 7.99
C LYS A 142 11.25 11.34 9.14
N HIS A 143 10.14 10.68 8.81
CA HIS A 143 9.17 10.13 9.76
C HIS A 143 9.22 8.61 9.91
N TRP A 144 10.34 7.99 9.52
CA TRP A 144 10.48 6.53 9.52
C TRP A 144 10.32 5.90 10.92
N SER A 145 10.86 6.54 11.96
CA SER A 145 10.74 6.07 13.35
C SER A 145 9.28 5.98 13.80
N ASP A 146 8.48 6.98 13.45
CA ASP A 146 7.09 7.08 13.83
C ASP A 146 6.26 6.00 13.15
N ILE A 147 6.54 5.77 11.86
CA ILE A 147 5.91 4.69 11.08
C ILE A 147 6.33 3.33 11.63
N LEU A 148 7.58 3.16 12.05
CA LEU A 148 8.04 1.93 12.69
C LEU A 148 7.30 1.67 13.99
N ILE A 149 7.24 2.65 14.88
CA ILE A 149 6.53 2.55 16.17
C ILE A 149 5.06 2.19 15.92
N LEU A 150 4.42 2.83 14.94
CA LEU A 150 3.06 2.53 14.53
C LEU A 150 2.94 1.08 14.03
N THR A 151 3.83 0.67 13.12
CA THR A 151 3.81 -0.65 12.49
C THR A 151 4.09 -1.79 13.47
N LEU A 152 4.96 -1.57 14.46
CA LEU A 152 5.24 -2.49 15.57
C LEU A 152 4.10 -2.51 16.58
N GLY A 153 3.56 -1.35 16.94
CA GLY A 153 2.53 -1.21 17.97
C GLY A 153 1.14 -1.69 17.53
N LEU A 154 0.78 -1.54 16.26
CA LEU A 154 -0.54 -1.90 15.73
C LEU A 154 -0.88 -3.40 15.84
N PRO A 155 -0.05 -4.35 15.37
CA PRO A 155 -0.36 -5.78 15.51
C PRO A 155 -0.43 -6.19 16.98
N TRP A 156 0.43 -5.61 17.83
CA TRP A 156 0.39 -5.84 19.28
C TRP A 156 -0.92 -5.35 19.90
N LYS A 157 -1.36 -4.12 19.56
CA LYS A 157 -2.66 -3.59 20.01
C LYS A 157 -3.83 -4.43 19.52
N ARG A 158 -3.80 -4.92 18.26
CA ARG A 158 -4.83 -5.83 17.74
C ARG A 158 -4.85 -7.15 18.48
N LEU A 159 -3.69 -7.73 18.76
CA LEU A 159 -3.54 -8.95 19.52
C LEU A 159 -4.10 -8.76 20.94
N ILE A 160 -3.69 -7.70 21.64
CA ILE A 160 -4.21 -7.33 22.96
C ILE A 160 -5.72 -7.14 22.90
N TYR A 161 -6.25 -6.45 21.88
CA TYR A 161 -7.69 -6.25 21.74
C TYR A 161 -8.44 -7.57 21.55
N HIS A 162 -7.94 -8.46 20.70
CA HIS A 162 -8.54 -9.80 20.54
C HIS A 162 -8.45 -10.62 21.82
N PHE A 163 -7.34 -10.53 22.54
CA PHE A 163 -7.14 -11.22 23.82
C PHE A 163 -8.05 -10.65 24.91
N GLN A 164 -8.14 -9.33 25.04
CA GLN A 164 -9.05 -8.64 25.94
C GLN A 164 -10.50 -8.96 25.61
N LYS A 165 -10.88 -9.00 24.33
CA LYS A 165 -12.22 -9.41 23.89
C LYS A 165 -12.53 -10.85 24.29
N LEU A 166 -11.54 -11.74 24.19
CA LEU A 166 -11.67 -13.14 24.61
C LEU A 166 -11.84 -13.26 26.13
N LEU A 167 -11.22 -12.36 26.90
CA LEU A 167 -11.30 -12.32 28.37
C LEU A 167 -12.47 -11.50 28.94
N LYS A 168 -12.95 -10.48 28.22
CA LYS A 168 -13.98 -9.51 28.66
C LYS A 168 -14.90 -9.15 27.49
N PRO A 169 -15.86 -10.01 27.13
CA PRO A 169 -16.72 -9.81 25.96
C PRO A 169 -17.72 -8.63 26.10
N GLU A 170 -17.94 -8.10 27.30
CA GLU A 170 -18.98 -7.08 27.57
C GLU A 170 -18.58 -5.63 27.24
N ILE A 171 -17.32 -5.34 26.88
CA ILE A 171 -16.89 -3.98 26.54
C ILE A 171 -17.05 -3.75 25.04
N GLU A 172 -18.27 -3.43 24.60
CA GLU A 172 -18.58 -3.11 23.20
C GLU A 172 -18.28 -1.64 22.85
N VAL A 173 -17.13 -1.11 23.27
CA VAL A 173 -16.65 0.19 22.78
C VAL A 173 -15.98 -0.07 21.44
N LYS A 174 -16.73 0.02 20.32
CA LYS A 174 -16.13 0.14 18.99
C LYS A 174 -15.42 1.49 18.94
N PRO A 175 -14.10 1.55 19.05
CA PRO A 175 -13.47 2.83 19.11
C PRO A 175 -13.45 3.37 17.70
N ALA A 176 -14.24 4.41 17.44
CA ALA A 176 -14.35 5.04 16.12
C ALA A 176 -12.99 5.51 15.56
N TRP A 177 -11.97 5.61 16.42
CA TRP A 177 -10.59 5.92 16.07
C TRP A 177 -9.80 4.76 15.42
N ILE A 178 -10.12 3.49 15.69
CA ILE A 178 -9.34 2.35 15.15
C ILE A 178 -9.39 2.26 13.61
N PRO A 179 -10.55 2.42 12.95
CA PRO A 179 -10.61 2.46 11.48
C PRO A 179 -9.88 3.66 10.88
N SER A 180 -9.79 4.78 11.62
CA SER A 180 -9.27 6.05 11.13
C SER A 180 -7.74 6.11 11.11
N TYR A 181 -7.05 5.20 11.82
CA TYR A 181 -5.59 5.10 11.74
C TYR A 181 -5.05 4.82 10.36
N THR A 182 -5.85 4.24 9.47
CA THR A 182 -5.38 3.99 8.12
C THR A 182 -5.13 5.29 7.35
N LEU A 183 -5.75 6.40 7.76
CA LEU A 183 -5.52 7.75 7.25
C LEU A 183 -4.26 8.41 7.83
N LEU A 184 -3.68 7.83 8.88
CA LEU A 184 -2.54 8.43 9.57
C LEU A 184 -1.31 8.51 8.68
N ILE A 185 -1.06 7.49 7.86
CA ILE A 185 0.04 7.50 6.89
C ILE A 185 -0.14 8.66 5.87
N PRO A 186 -1.29 8.81 5.19
CA PRO A 186 -1.56 9.98 4.36
C PRO A 186 -1.43 11.34 5.08
N VAL A 187 -1.89 11.46 6.33
CA VAL A 187 -1.80 12.73 7.08
C VAL A 187 -0.34 13.09 7.37
N ILE A 188 0.44 12.14 7.88
CA ILE A 188 1.88 12.34 8.14
C ILE A 188 2.60 12.74 6.85
N SER A 189 2.31 12.05 5.76
CA SER A 189 3.07 12.23 4.52
C SER A 189 2.67 13.49 3.75
N ILE A 190 1.37 13.81 3.68
CA ILE A 190 0.85 14.92 2.88
C ILE A 190 0.90 16.24 3.66
N GLU A 191 0.64 16.21 4.98
CA GLU A 191 0.73 17.42 5.82
C GLU A 191 2.09 17.56 6.51
N ASN A 192 3.02 16.61 6.32
CA ASN A 192 4.35 16.61 6.93
C ASN A 192 4.32 16.76 8.48
N ARG A 193 3.35 16.09 9.12
CA ARG A 193 3.13 16.15 10.58
C ARG A 193 3.78 14.98 11.30
N ASP A 194 4.17 15.20 12.55
CA ASP A 194 4.62 14.14 13.45
C ASP A 194 3.43 13.26 13.89
N LEU A 195 3.72 12.06 14.43
CA LEU A 195 2.68 11.09 14.80
C LEU A 195 1.59 11.66 15.72
N LYS A 196 1.98 12.43 16.75
CA LYS A 196 1.04 12.99 17.73
C LYS A 196 0.08 14.00 17.06
N ASP A 197 0.64 14.88 16.24
CA ASP A 197 -0.12 15.90 15.53
C ASP A 197 -1.02 15.29 14.46
N ALA A 198 -0.56 14.21 13.81
CA ALA A 198 -1.36 13.46 12.86
C ALA A 198 -2.56 12.76 13.52
N VAL A 199 -2.39 12.19 14.73
CA VAL A 199 -3.52 11.64 15.50
C VAL A 199 -4.52 12.74 15.83
N GLN A 200 -4.05 13.87 16.38
CA GLN A 200 -4.91 15.00 16.73
C GLN A 200 -5.66 15.53 15.51
N ARG A 201 -5.00 15.59 14.34
CA ARG A 201 -5.62 15.99 13.09
C ARG A 201 -6.72 15.02 12.65
N ILE A 202 -6.51 13.71 12.78
CA ILE A 202 -7.54 12.72 12.46
C ILE A 202 -8.73 12.85 13.42
N ASP A 203 -8.49 13.06 14.71
CA ASP A 203 -9.53 13.26 15.71
C ASP A 203 -10.39 14.48 15.35
N GLN A 204 -9.75 15.61 14.98
CA GLN A 204 -10.46 16.78 14.46
C GLN A 204 -11.30 16.46 13.22
N MET A 205 -10.77 15.70 12.25
CA MET A 205 -11.52 15.32 11.05
C MET A 205 -12.75 14.45 11.37
N ILE A 206 -12.68 13.64 12.43
CA ILE A 206 -13.80 12.82 12.91
C ILE A 206 -14.83 13.71 13.62
N ASP A 207 -14.39 14.57 14.54
CA ASP A 207 -15.24 15.49 15.31
C ASP A 207 -15.99 16.47 14.37
N ASP A 208 -15.29 16.97 13.35
CA ASP A 208 -15.86 17.83 12.32
C ASP A 208 -16.70 17.06 11.29
N HIS A 209 -16.86 15.74 11.43
CA HIS A 209 -17.62 14.90 10.50
C HIS A 209 -17.19 15.08 9.03
N LEU A 210 -15.89 15.29 8.78
CA LEU A 210 -15.34 15.44 7.43
C LEU A 210 -15.40 14.10 6.67
N LEU A 211 -15.32 12.98 7.41
CA LEU A 211 -15.49 11.63 6.88
C LEU A 211 -16.97 11.23 6.95
N ARG A 212 -17.74 11.57 5.91
CA ARG A 212 -19.13 11.05 5.76
C ARG A 212 -19.19 9.53 5.54
N PHE A 213 -18.05 8.88 5.32
CA PHE A 213 -17.95 7.47 5.00
C PHE A 213 -17.12 6.73 6.03
N GLN A 214 -17.63 5.59 6.48
CA GLN A 214 -16.81 4.66 7.24
C GLN A 214 -15.63 4.20 6.35
N PRO A 215 -14.38 4.28 6.82
CA PRO A 215 -13.20 3.79 6.09
C PRO A 215 -13.27 2.33 5.62
N GLY A 216 -14.26 1.55 6.09
CA GLY A 216 -14.52 0.17 5.67
C GLY A 216 -15.54 -0.01 4.54
N LEU A 217 -16.02 1.06 3.88
CA LEU A 217 -17.05 0.95 2.83
C LEU A 217 -16.57 0.10 1.65
N VAL A 218 -15.30 0.29 1.25
CA VAL A 218 -14.62 -0.56 0.27
C VAL A 218 -13.65 -1.44 1.04
N LYS A 219 -13.86 -2.77 1.04
CA LYS A 219 -13.03 -3.71 1.81
C LYS A 219 -11.66 -3.96 1.15
N VAL A 220 -10.96 -2.91 0.72
CA VAL A 220 -9.64 -2.99 0.07
C VAL A 220 -8.63 -3.61 1.03
N ASP A 221 -8.65 -3.25 2.31
CA ASP A 221 -7.76 -3.82 3.31
C ASP A 221 -7.91 -5.35 3.43
N LEU A 222 -9.14 -5.85 3.37
CA LEU A 222 -9.43 -7.29 3.44
C LEU A 222 -8.91 -8.00 2.19
N VAL A 223 -9.22 -7.48 1.00
CA VAL A 223 -8.78 -8.09 -0.27
C VAL A 223 -7.26 -8.07 -0.37
N GLY A 224 -6.62 -6.94 -0.06
CA GLY A 224 -5.17 -6.80 -0.05
C GLY A 224 -4.51 -7.77 0.92
N SER A 225 -5.04 -7.89 2.14
CA SER A 225 -4.54 -8.87 3.13
C SER A 225 -4.72 -10.30 2.63
N LEU A 226 -5.88 -10.65 2.09
CA LEU A 226 -6.17 -11.99 1.62
C LEU A 226 -5.21 -12.42 0.51
N VAL A 227 -4.99 -11.56 -0.49
CA VAL A 227 -4.04 -11.83 -1.58
C VAL A 227 -2.62 -11.97 -1.04
N GLN A 228 -2.20 -11.10 -0.12
CA GLN A 228 -0.89 -11.17 0.53
C GLN A 228 -0.69 -12.52 1.26
N TRP A 229 -1.68 -12.95 2.05
CA TRP A 229 -1.63 -14.22 2.78
C TRP A 229 -1.56 -15.42 1.83
N ILE A 230 -2.41 -15.43 0.79
CA ILE A 230 -2.42 -16.52 -0.21
C ILE A 230 -1.06 -16.63 -0.90
N LEU A 231 -0.50 -15.51 -1.37
CA LEU A 231 0.82 -15.50 -2.02
C LEU A 231 1.92 -15.93 -1.05
N CYS A 232 1.86 -15.51 0.22
CA CYS A 232 2.80 -15.94 1.25
C CYS A 232 2.77 -17.46 1.46
N PHE A 233 1.58 -18.04 1.67
CA PHE A 233 1.43 -19.49 1.86
C PHE A 233 1.88 -20.29 0.62
N ILE A 234 1.50 -19.85 -0.58
CA ILE A 234 1.93 -20.47 -1.84
C ILE A 234 3.46 -20.39 -1.97
N GLY A 235 4.05 -19.23 -1.71
CA GLY A 235 5.49 -19.02 -1.78
C GLY A 235 6.25 -19.93 -0.82
N ILE A 236 5.82 -20.00 0.45
CA ILE A 236 6.41 -20.88 1.47
C ILE A 236 6.30 -22.35 1.05
N PHE A 237 5.13 -22.78 0.59
CA PHE A 237 4.90 -24.17 0.18
C PHE A 237 5.78 -24.56 -1.01
N ILE A 238 5.82 -23.74 -2.06
CA ILE A 238 6.64 -24.00 -3.25
C ILE A 238 8.13 -23.93 -2.90
N GLY A 239 8.57 -22.89 -2.17
CA GLY A 239 9.97 -22.71 -1.81
C GLY A 239 10.50 -23.84 -0.93
N LEU A 240 9.71 -24.33 0.03
CA LEU A 240 10.05 -25.48 0.87
C LEU A 240 10.10 -26.77 0.04
N THR A 241 9.14 -26.98 -0.86
CA THR A 241 9.14 -28.15 -1.77
C THR A 241 10.40 -28.16 -2.64
N VAL A 242 10.76 -27.04 -3.24
CA VAL A 242 11.98 -26.91 -4.06
C VAL A 242 13.24 -27.10 -3.23
N ALA A 243 13.30 -26.53 -2.01
CA ALA A 243 14.43 -26.73 -1.12
C ALA A 243 14.63 -28.23 -0.82
N ILE A 244 13.56 -28.96 -0.44
CA ILE A 244 13.61 -30.40 -0.17
C ILE A 244 14.01 -31.20 -1.42
N LEU A 245 13.55 -30.82 -2.61
CA LEU A 245 13.92 -31.51 -3.85
C LEU A 245 15.42 -31.36 -4.19
N ILE A 246 16.02 -30.23 -3.84
CA ILE A 246 17.45 -29.98 -4.04
C ILE A 246 18.29 -30.69 -2.96
N THR A 247 17.79 -30.70 -1.73
CA THR A 247 18.51 -31.28 -0.59
C THR A 247 18.11 -32.74 -0.42
N ASP A 248 18.96 -33.70 -0.80
CA ASP A 248 18.73 -35.10 -0.43
C ASP A 248 18.66 -35.21 1.11
N PRO A 249 17.50 -35.55 1.69
CA PRO A 249 17.34 -35.57 3.15
C PRO A 249 18.09 -36.73 3.80
N ILE A 250 18.56 -37.72 3.02
CA ILE A 250 19.14 -38.97 3.51
C ILE A 250 20.66 -38.87 3.64
N ALA A 251 21.33 -38.08 2.78
CA ALA A 251 22.78 -37.87 2.81
C ALA A 251 23.14 -36.38 2.64
N PRO A 252 22.84 -35.53 3.64
CA PRO A 252 22.95 -34.09 3.48
C PRO A 252 24.41 -33.63 3.47
N ASP A 253 24.93 -33.32 2.28
CA ASP A 253 26.08 -32.43 2.15
C ASP A 253 25.68 -31.03 2.69
N PRO A 254 26.40 -30.48 3.69
CA PRO A 254 26.13 -29.15 4.22
C PRO A 254 26.04 -28.05 3.16
N TRP A 255 26.81 -28.14 2.07
CA TRP A 255 26.77 -27.14 1.00
C TRP A 255 25.52 -27.25 0.15
N LEU A 256 25.04 -28.46 -0.15
CA LEU A 256 23.76 -28.68 -0.83
C LEU A 256 22.59 -28.18 0.00
N LEU A 257 22.64 -28.36 1.33
CA LEU A 257 21.66 -27.80 2.26
C LEU A 257 21.59 -26.27 2.17
N ILE A 258 22.73 -25.59 2.20
CA ILE A 258 22.80 -24.13 2.11
C ILE A 258 22.31 -23.64 0.73
N LEU A 259 22.67 -24.36 -0.35
CA LEU A 259 22.22 -24.04 -1.70
C LEU A 259 20.70 -24.20 -1.84
N GLY A 260 20.15 -25.33 -1.40
CA GLY A 260 18.70 -25.60 -1.44
C GLY A 260 17.91 -24.59 -0.61
N LEU A 261 18.42 -24.23 0.58
CA LEU A 261 17.87 -23.15 1.39
C LEU A 261 17.86 -21.82 0.63
N GLY A 262 18.99 -21.45 0.00
CA GLY A 262 19.12 -20.20 -0.75
C GLY A 262 18.13 -20.11 -1.91
N VAL A 263 18.01 -21.18 -2.70
CA VAL A 263 17.05 -21.24 -3.82
C VAL A 263 15.61 -21.19 -3.31
N GLY A 264 15.28 -21.97 -2.27
CA GLY A 264 13.96 -21.95 -1.66
C GLY A 264 13.59 -20.56 -1.12
N MET A 265 14.52 -19.88 -0.46
CA MET A 265 14.33 -18.53 0.07
C MET A 265 14.12 -17.49 -1.03
N LEU A 266 14.81 -17.59 -2.18
CA LEU A 266 14.60 -16.70 -3.32
C LEU A 266 13.18 -16.85 -3.91
N ILE A 267 12.67 -18.08 -3.98
CA ILE A 267 11.29 -18.34 -4.42
C ILE A 267 10.31 -17.71 -3.43
N VAL A 268 10.48 -17.97 -2.13
CA VAL A 268 9.65 -17.39 -1.06
C VAL A 268 9.66 -15.86 -1.13
N TRP A 269 10.83 -15.25 -1.30
CA TRP A 269 11.00 -13.82 -1.46
C TRP A 269 10.19 -13.24 -2.61
N LEU A 270 10.21 -13.89 -3.78
CA LEU A 270 9.49 -13.42 -4.97
C LEU A 270 7.97 -13.33 -4.69
N PHE A 271 7.41 -14.37 -4.09
CA PHE A 271 5.98 -14.44 -3.77
C PHE A 271 5.60 -13.45 -2.67
N ILE A 272 6.36 -13.38 -1.58
CA ILE A 272 6.08 -12.45 -0.48
C ILE A 272 6.21 -11.01 -0.95
N THR A 273 7.25 -10.69 -1.71
CA THR A 273 7.45 -9.34 -2.26
C THR A 273 6.28 -8.95 -3.14
N SER A 274 5.81 -9.84 -4.02
CA SER A 274 4.63 -9.59 -4.86
C SER A 274 3.36 -9.36 -4.04
N GLY A 275 3.14 -10.15 -2.98
CA GLY A 275 1.99 -9.98 -2.08
C GLY A 275 2.05 -8.70 -1.26
N ASN A 276 3.21 -8.36 -0.72
CA ASN A 276 3.46 -7.13 0.02
C ASN A 276 3.29 -5.92 -0.90
N LEU A 277 3.82 -5.98 -2.12
CA LEU A 277 3.67 -4.94 -3.13
C LEU A 277 2.19 -4.69 -3.43
N PHE A 278 1.44 -5.75 -3.73
CA PHE A 278 0.04 -5.65 -4.06
C PHE A 278 -0.79 -5.02 -2.93
N SER A 279 -0.56 -5.50 -1.70
CA SER A 279 -1.24 -5.06 -0.49
C SER A 279 -0.90 -3.61 -0.14
N ALA A 280 0.40 -3.29 -0.03
CA ALA A 280 0.88 -1.95 0.32
C ALA A 280 0.38 -0.90 -0.69
N TYR A 281 0.48 -1.21 -1.99
CA TYR A 281 0.01 -0.33 -3.05
C TYR A 281 -1.50 -0.07 -2.96
N SER A 282 -2.31 -1.14 -2.95
CA SER A 282 -3.78 -1.02 -2.92
C SER A 282 -4.26 -0.22 -1.70
N ARG A 283 -3.67 -0.48 -0.52
CA ARG A 283 -4.03 0.22 0.71
C ARG A 283 -3.58 1.68 0.68
N SER A 284 -2.35 1.97 0.26
CA SER A 284 -1.86 3.36 0.13
C SER A 284 -2.75 4.18 -0.80
N PHE A 285 -3.13 3.60 -1.94
CA PHE A 285 -3.97 4.29 -2.91
C PHE A 285 -5.37 4.57 -2.35
N TYR A 286 -5.98 3.58 -1.70
CA TYR A 286 -7.29 3.72 -1.08
C TYR A 286 -7.32 4.78 0.03
N HIS A 287 -6.40 4.69 1.00
CA HIS A 287 -6.37 5.59 2.14
C HIS A 287 -5.99 7.02 1.73
N THR A 288 -5.11 7.18 0.74
CA THR A 288 -4.78 8.50 0.18
C THR A 288 -5.98 9.12 -0.53
N ALA A 289 -6.73 8.33 -1.33
CA ALA A 289 -7.93 8.83 -1.99
C ALA A 289 -9.02 9.22 -0.99
N LEU A 290 -9.20 8.44 0.08
CA LEU A 290 -10.15 8.76 1.15
C LEU A 290 -9.76 10.04 1.89
N TYR A 291 -8.46 10.19 2.19
CA TYR A 291 -7.93 11.39 2.81
C TYR A 291 -8.10 12.63 1.93
N GLN A 292 -7.80 12.54 0.63
CA GLN A 292 -8.00 13.66 -0.31
C GLN A 292 -9.48 14.05 -0.42
N TRP A 293 -10.39 13.09 -0.35
CA TRP A 293 -11.81 13.42 -0.30
C TRP A 293 -12.19 14.20 0.96
N ALA A 294 -11.68 13.80 2.12
CA ALA A 294 -11.94 14.53 3.36
C ALA A 294 -11.43 15.99 3.28
N ARG A 295 -10.26 16.21 2.69
CA ARG A 295 -9.75 17.56 2.39
C ARG A 295 -10.64 18.35 1.44
N ASN A 296 -11.17 17.70 0.40
CA ASN A 296 -12.11 18.35 -0.52
C ASN A 296 -13.40 18.78 0.19
N VAL A 297 -13.89 17.96 1.13
CA VAL A 297 -15.08 18.28 1.94
C VAL A 297 -14.79 19.43 2.90
N GLU A 298 -13.62 19.46 3.52
CA GLU A 298 -13.17 20.54 4.39
C GLU A 298 -13.08 21.86 3.62
N ALA A 299 -12.37 21.89 2.49
CA ALA A 299 -12.26 23.06 1.63
C ALA A 299 -13.64 23.56 1.15
N ALA A 300 -14.55 22.65 0.80
CA ALA A 300 -15.92 23.01 0.41
C ALA A 300 -16.71 23.68 1.53
N ARG A 301 -16.47 23.29 2.79
CA ARG A 301 -17.11 23.93 3.95
C ARG A 301 -16.51 25.29 4.26
N GLU A 302 -15.18 25.42 4.17
CA GLU A 302 -14.48 26.69 4.40
C GLU A 302 -14.88 27.74 3.36
N THR A 303 -15.00 27.34 2.08
CA THR A 303 -15.39 28.28 1.01
C THR A 303 -16.89 28.41 0.81
N GLY A 304 -17.71 27.59 1.50
CA GLY A 304 -19.15 27.54 1.30
C GLY A 304 -19.60 27.02 -0.08
N GLU A 305 -18.69 26.40 -0.84
CA GLU A 305 -18.95 25.88 -2.19
C GLU A 305 -19.14 24.35 -2.14
N PRO A 306 -20.37 23.82 -2.04
CA PRO A 306 -20.62 22.38 -1.88
C PRO A 306 -20.13 21.56 -3.09
N GLU A 307 -19.99 22.19 -4.26
CA GLU A 307 -19.48 21.57 -5.48
C GLU A 307 -18.01 21.16 -5.37
N ARG A 308 -17.26 21.67 -4.39
CA ARG A 308 -15.87 21.24 -4.14
C ARG A 308 -15.78 19.91 -3.40
N ALA A 309 -16.86 19.45 -2.76
CA ALA A 309 -16.89 18.23 -1.94
C ALA A 309 -16.93 16.91 -2.75
N VAL A 310 -16.29 16.90 -3.93
CA VAL A 310 -16.34 15.78 -4.89
C VAL A 310 -15.26 14.74 -4.54
N PRO A 311 -15.60 13.43 -4.52
CA PRO A 311 -14.61 12.37 -4.31
C PRO A 311 -13.64 12.28 -5.51
N PRO A 312 -12.40 11.85 -5.29
CA PRO A 312 -11.48 11.49 -6.37
C PRO A 312 -12.10 10.51 -7.36
N ASP A 313 -11.77 10.66 -8.64
CA ASP A 313 -12.40 9.89 -9.72
C ASP A 313 -12.35 8.39 -9.55
N ILE A 314 -11.28 7.87 -8.98
CA ILE A 314 -11.08 6.43 -8.79
C ILE A 314 -12.05 5.87 -7.73
N LEU A 315 -12.33 6.65 -6.69
CA LEU A 315 -13.39 6.32 -5.73
C LEU A 315 -14.76 6.46 -6.38
N ARG A 316 -14.97 7.50 -7.19
CA ARG A 316 -16.22 7.72 -7.94
C ARG A 316 -16.52 6.58 -8.91
N GLN A 317 -15.53 6.06 -9.63
CA GLN A 317 -15.67 4.93 -10.55
C GLN A 317 -15.85 3.59 -9.83
N ALA A 318 -15.21 3.42 -8.67
CA ALA A 318 -15.37 2.23 -7.86
C ALA A 318 -16.75 2.14 -7.21
N ILE A 319 -17.25 3.25 -6.66
CA ILE A 319 -18.51 3.32 -5.90
C ILE A 319 -19.70 3.60 -6.83
N GLY A 320 -19.52 4.48 -7.81
CA GLY A 320 -20.55 4.88 -8.77
C GLY A 320 -20.79 3.80 -9.82
N LYS A 321 -22.07 3.49 -10.07
CA LYS A 321 -22.45 2.87 -11.34
C LYS A 321 -22.08 3.86 -12.44
N ILE A 322 -21.43 3.33 -13.48
CA ILE A 322 -21.36 3.92 -14.81
C ILE A 322 -22.80 4.24 -15.22
N THR A 323 -23.26 5.45 -14.97
CA THR A 323 -24.42 6.00 -15.68
C THR A 323 -23.89 6.44 -17.04
N LYS A 324 -23.46 5.48 -17.86
CA LYS A 324 -23.53 5.66 -19.31
C LYS A 324 -25.01 5.62 -19.62
N LYS A 325 -25.64 6.80 -19.57
CA LYS A 325 -26.76 7.08 -20.44
C LYS A 325 -26.19 7.31 -21.83
#